data_AF-A0A562JEP6-F1
#
_entry.id   AF-A0A562JEP6-F1
#
_cell.length_a   1.000
_cell.length_b   1.000
_cell.length_c   1.000
_cell.angle_alpha   90.00
_cell.angle_beta   90.00
_cell.angle_gamma   90.00
#
_symmetry.space_group_name_H-M   'P 1'
#
loop_
_entity.id
_entity.type
_entity.pdbx_description
1 polymer ?
#
loop_
_entity_poly.entity_id
_entity_poly.type
_entity_poly.pdbx_seq_one_letter_code
_entity_poly.pdbx_strand_id
1 'polypeptide(L)'
;MGRWAGLGFSRASVLKTIIVFIIAIIIMSYLFRYLVKSNKIKPSKLSKLFYMDDEQYVKYWEKERRKGKIKFVLYMDVLISITIWGTAIVVIAATDGDFSKLKSTLPIFYGYLIGSTIGQPLRWNINEKRYKELTKNIE
;
A
#
# COMPACT_ATOMS: atom_id res chain seq x y z
N MET A 1 -7.81 -34.68 3.79
CA MET A 1 -6.66 -33.94 3.22
C MET A 1 -7.13 -33.35 1.89
N GLY A 2 -7.55 -32.10 1.75
CA GLY A 2 -6.96 -30.83 2.17
C GLY A 2 -6.93 -29.97 0.91
N ARG A 3 -8.05 -29.27 0.65
CA ARG A 3 -8.54 -28.65 -0.60
C ARG A 3 -7.70 -27.44 -1.09
N TRP A 4 -6.38 -27.57 -1.10
CA TRP A 4 -5.40 -26.54 -1.51
C TRP A 4 -4.63 -26.91 -2.79
N ALA A 5 -4.84 -28.10 -3.34
CA ALA A 5 -4.14 -28.59 -4.53
C ALA A 5 -4.55 -27.89 -5.84
N GLY A 6 -5.60 -27.07 -5.83
CA GLY A 6 -6.13 -26.40 -7.03
C GLY A 6 -5.42 -25.10 -7.45
N LEU A 7 -4.39 -24.65 -6.72
CA LEU A 7 -3.71 -23.37 -6.99
C LEU A 7 -2.20 -23.49 -7.29
N GLY A 8 -1.66 -24.71 -7.44
CA GLY A 8 -0.28 -24.91 -7.93
C GLY A 8 0.87 -24.38 -7.05
N PHE A 9 0.59 -23.80 -5.87
CA PHE A 9 1.63 -23.36 -4.94
C PHE A 9 2.08 -24.52 -4.05
N SER A 10 3.34 -24.94 -4.20
CA SER A 10 3.93 -25.92 -3.27
C SER A 10 4.13 -25.28 -1.89
N ARG A 11 3.99 -26.06 -0.81
CA ARG A 11 4.22 -25.55 0.57
C ARG A 11 5.60 -24.91 0.72
N ALA A 12 6.59 -25.42 -0.03
CA ALA A 12 7.94 -24.90 -0.06
C ALA A 12 8.04 -23.52 -0.73
N SER A 13 7.27 -23.25 -1.79
CA SER A 13 7.28 -21.92 -2.43
C SER A 13 6.59 -20.87 -1.57
N VAL A 14 5.47 -21.22 -0.91
CA VAL A 14 4.80 -20.33 0.06
C VAL A 14 5.74 -19.97 1.21
N LEU A 15 6.45 -20.96 1.76
CA LEU A 15 7.40 -20.73 2.85
C LEU A 15 8.56 -19.83 2.41
N LYS A 16 9.11 -20.03 1.21
CA LYS A 16 10.16 -19.15 0.65
C LYS A 16 9.68 -17.71 0.50
N THR A 17 8.47 -17.49 -0.04
CA THR A 17 7.89 -16.15 -0.19
C THR A 17 7.69 -15.46 1.16
N ILE A 18 7.19 -16.19 2.16
CA ILE A 18 7.03 -15.68 3.53
C ILE A 18 8.39 -15.29 4.12
N ILE A 19 9.42 -16.13 3.95
CA ILE A 19 10.78 -15.86 4.43
C ILE A 19 11.34 -14.58 3.77
N VAL A 20 11.20 -14.42 2.46
CA VAL A 20 11.65 -13.22 1.74
C VAL A 20 10.94 -11.96 2.24
N PHE A 21 9.62 -12.03 2.47
CA PHE A 21 8.86 -10.90 3.03
C PHE A 21 9.32 -10.54 4.44
N ILE A 22 9.56 -11.53 5.30
CA ILE A 22 10.08 -11.32 6.65
C ILE A 22 11.46 -10.69 6.60
N ILE A 23 12.35 -11.18 5.73
CA ILE A 23 13.69 -10.60 5.53
C ILE A 23 13.58 -9.14 5.06
N ALA A 24 12.70 -8.83 4.11
CA ALA A 24 12.50 -7.47 3.63
C ALA A 24 11.99 -6.53 4.74
N ILE A 25 11.05 -6.97 5.57
CA ILE A 25 10.56 -6.21 6.74
C ILE A 25 11.69 -5.97 7.75
N ILE A 26 12.51 -6.99 8.02
CA ILE A 26 13.66 -6.88 8.93
C ILE A 26 14.68 -5.87 8.38
N ILE A 27 15.04 -5.95 7.10
CA ILE A 27 15.97 -5.03 6.42
C ILE A 27 15.43 -3.59 6.48
N MET A 28 14.16 -3.40 6.14
CA MET A 28 13.50 -2.09 6.25
C MET A 28 13.54 -1.55 7.68
N SER A 29 13.30 -2.40 8.66
CA SER A 29 13.37 -2.04 10.09
C SER A 29 14.78 -1.62 10.52
N TYR A 30 15.82 -2.28 10.01
CA TYR A 30 17.21 -1.91 10.27
C TYR A 30 17.61 -0.62 9.55
N LEU A 31 17.21 -0.44 8.30
CA LEU A 31 17.40 0.81 7.55
C LEU A 31 16.76 1.99 8.28
N PHE A 32 15.52 1.85 8.75
CA PHE A 32 14.85 2.87 9.54
C PHE A 32 15.61 3.17 10.85
N ARG A 33 16.02 2.15 11.61
CA ARG A 33 16.82 2.34 12.82
C ARG A 33 18.15 3.04 12.54
N TYR A 34 18.82 2.68 11.46
CA TYR A 34 20.06 3.31 11.03
C TYR A 34 19.85 4.80 10.66
N LEU A 35 18.81 5.11 9.89
CA LEU A 35 18.47 6.49 9.50
C LEU A 35 18.12 7.37 10.71
N VAL A 36 17.49 6.80 11.73
CA VAL A 36 17.19 7.48 13.00
C VAL A 36 18.47 7.65 13.84
N LYS A 37 19.27 6.60 14.02
CA LYS A 37 20.50 6.63 14.84
C LYS A 37 21.59 7.52 14.23
N SER A 38 21.66 7.61 12.91
CA SER A 38 22.57 8.51 12.18
C SER A 38 22.08 9.95 12.11
N ASN A 39 20.96 10.28 12.77
CA ASN A 39 20.35 11.61 12.81
C ASN A 39 20.00 12.20 11.44
N LYS A 40 19.99 11.38 10.37
CA LYS A 40 19.57 11.77 9.02
C LYS A 40 18.07 12.02 8.96
N ILE A 41 17.29 11.36 9.82
CA ILE A 41 15.85 11.58 9.97
C ILE A 41 15.52 11.75 11.45
N LYS A 42 14.90 12.89 11.82
CA LYS A 42 14.44 13.14 13.19
C LYS A 42 13.26 12.20 13.53
N PRO A 43 13.23 11.58 14.73
CA PRO A 43 12.10 10.75 15.17
C PRO A 43 10.74 11.46 15.06
N SER A 44 10.70 12.77 15.31
CA SER A 44 9.48 13.60 15.19
C SER A 44 9.00 13.82 13.75
N LYS A 45 9.89 13.70 12.75
CA LYS A 45 9.51 13.67 11.33
C LYS A 45 8.99 12.29 10.93
N LEU A 46 9.49 11.23 11.59
CA LEU A 46 9.07 9.86 11.36
C LEU A 46 7.70 9.58 11.98
N SER A 47 7.45 10.06 13.20
CA SER A 47 6.11 9.98 13.81
C SER A 47 5.09 10.75 12.96
N LYS A 48 5.45 11.91 12.38
CA LYS A 48 4.63 12.64 11.39
C LYS A 48 4.36 11.89 10.08
N LEU A 49 5.23 10.94 9.71
CA LEU A 49 5.05 10.09 8.53
C LEU A 49 4.01 8.99 8.78
N PHE A 50 3.84 8.55 10.03
CA PHE A 50 2.90 7.50 10.43
C PHE A 50 1.63 8.05 11.11
N TYR A 51 1.70 9.25 11.68
CA TYR A 51 0.60 10.02 12.26
C TYR A 51 0.52 11.37 11.54
N MET A 52 -0.48 11.50 10.68
CA MET A 52 -0.90 12.82 10.20
C MET A 52 -1.56 13.55 11.36
N ASP A 53 -0.84 14.50 11.94
CA ASP A 53 -1.40 15.49 12.86
C ASP A 53 -2.59 16.20 12.18
N ASP A 54 -3.62 16.58 12.93
CA ASP A 54 -4.89 17.06 12.38
C ASP A 54 -4.70 18.30 11.49
N GLU A 55 -3.79 19.22 11.86
CA GLU A 55 -3.43 20.35 10.99
C GLU A 55 -2.81 19.90 9.66
N GLN A 56 -1.93 18.89 9.70
CA GLN A 56 -1.28 18.37 8.50
C GLN A 56 -2.27 17.60 7.64
N TYR A 57 -3.18 16.86 8.26
CA TYR A 57 -4.30 16.22 7.60
C TYR A 57 -5.18 17.24 6.90
N VAL A 58 -5.59 18.32 7.57
CA VAL A 58 -6.43 19.38 6.99
C VAL A 58 -5.73 19.99 5.77
N LYS A 59 -4.46 20.40 5.88
CA LYS A 59 -3.70 20.98 4.76
C LYS A 59 -3.55 20.01 3.59
N TYR A 60 -3.27 18.74 3.86
CA TYR A 60 -3.17 17.71 2.83
C TYR A 60 -4.51 17.46 2.14
N TRP A 61 -5.56 17.22 2.93
CA TRP A 61 -6.88 16.92 2.39
C TRP A 61 -7.47 18.10 1.63
N GLU A 62 -7.19 19.34 2.05
CA GLU A 62 -7.54 20.54 1.30
C GLU A 62 -6.88 20.60 -0.09
N LYS A 63 -5.64 20.11 -0.20
CA LYS A 63 -4.97 19.99 -1.50
C LYS A 63 -5.57 18.88 -2.35
N GLU A 64 -5.84 17.71 -1.77
CA GLU A 64 -6.42 16.58 -2.50
C GLU A 64 -7.87 16.85 -2.93
N ARG A 65 -8.69 17.50 -2.07
CA ARG A 65 -10.08 17.82 -2.40
C ARG A 65 -10.21 18.78 -3.58
N ARG A 66 -9.29 19.74 -3.70
CA ARG A 66 -9.19 20.67 -4.85
C ARG A 66 -8.92 19.96 -6.17
N LYS A 67 -8.27 18.80 -6.15
CA LYS A 67 -8.07 17.97 -7.36
C LYS A 67 -9.34 17.22 -7.76
N GLY A 68 -10.26 17.02 -6.82
CA GLY A 68 -11.55 16.38 -7.05
C GLY A 68 -11.53 14.86 -6.88
N LYS A 69 -12.72 14.31 -6.62
CA LYS A 69 -12.94 12.90 -6.27
C LYS A 69 -12.43 11.93 -7.33
N ILE A 70 -12.68 12.24 -8.61
CA ILE A 70 -12.27 11.37 -9.72
C ILE A 70 -10.74 11.26 -9.79
N LYS A 71 -10.01 12.38 -9.67
CA LYS A 71 -8.54 12.37 -9.68
C LYS A 71 -7.97 11.60 -8.50
N PHE A 72 -8.59 11.71 -7.32
CA PHE A 72 -8.20 10.94 -6.15
C PHE A 72 -8.35 9.43 -6.37
N VAL A 73 -9.50 9.00 -6.89
CA VAL A 73 -9.76 7.57 -7.17
C VAL A 73 -8.74 7.04 -8.18
N LEU A 74 -8.56 7.74 -9.32
CA LEU A 74 -7.59 7.36 -10.35
C LEU A 74 -6.16 7.29 -9.81
N TYR A 75 -5.75 8.27 -9.00
CA TYR A 75 -4.42 8.28 -8.41
C TYR A 75 -4.20 7.08 -7.50
N MET A 76 -5.20 6.73 -6.69
CA MET A 76 -5.13 5.56 -5.82
C MET A 76 -5.09 4.26 -6.62
N ASP A 77 -5.89 4.13 -7.68
CA ASP A 77 -5.88 2.96 -8.56
C ASP A 77 -4.53 2.77 -9.26
N VAL A 78 -3.89 3.87 -9.69
CA VAL A 78 -2.54 3.84 -10.28
C VAL A 78 -1.51 3.36 -9.25
N LEU A 79 -1.52 3.92 -8.03
CA LEU A 79 -0.58 3.53 -6.97
C LEU A 79 -0.71 2.05 -6.60
N ILE A 80 -1.95 1.59 -6.48
CA ILE A 80 -2.28 0.18 -6.23
C ILE A 80 -1.77 -0.70 -7.38
N SER A 81 -2.02 -0.29 -8.62
CA SER A 81 -1.60 -1.04 -9.80
C SER A 81 -0.08 -1.24 -9.80
N ILE A 82 0.67 -0.16 -9.56
CA ILE A 82 2.13 -0.20 -9.44
C ILE A 82 2.55 -1.15 -8.31
N THR A 83 1.87 -1.11 -7.16
CA THR A 83 2.19 -1.95 -6.01
C THR A 83 1.98 -3.44 -6.29
N ILE A 84 0.86 -3.81 -6.92
CA ILE A 84 0.54 -5.19 -7.28
C ILE A 84 1.56 -5.72 -8.29
N TRP A 85 1.81 -4.98 -9.37
CA TRP A 85 2.75 -5.40 -10.41
C TRP A 85 4.18 -5.45 -9.89
N GLY A 86 4.62 -4.46 -9.11
CA GLY A 86 5.93 -4.46 -8.47
C GLY A 86 6.12 -5.67 -7.55
N THR A 87 5.11 -5.98 -6.73
CA THR A 87 5.15 -7.16 -5.85
C THR A 87 5.20 -8.46 -6.65
N ALA A 88 4.40 -8.60 -7.71
CA ALA A 88 4.38 -9.79 -8.54
C ALA A 88 5.73 -10.03 -9.23
N ILE A 89 6.37 -8.98 -9.75
CA ILE A 89 7.70 -9.04 -10.36
C ILE A 89 8.74 -9.53 -9.33
N VAL A 90 8.75 -8.93 -8.12
CA VAL A 90 9.69 -9.33 -7.06
C VAL A 90 9.49 -10.79 -6.66
N VAL A 91 8.24 -11.24 -6.51
CA VAL A 91 7.92 -12.62 -6.14
C VAL A 91 8.41 -13.60 -7.21
N ILE A 92 8.11 -13.33 -8.49
CA ILE A 92 8.54 -14.20 -9.61
C ILE A 92 10.06 -14.27 -9.70
N ALA A 93 10.74 -13.13 -9.60
CA ALA A 93 12.20 -13.06 -9.60
C ALA A 93 12.82 -13.84 -8.43
N ALA A 94 12.16 -13.89 -7.28
CA ALA A 94 12.63 -14.58 -6.08
C ALA A 94 12.35 -16.10 -6.06
N THR A 95 11.41 -16.61 -6.87
CA THR A 95 11.05 -18.04 -6.87
C THR A 95 11.78 -18.86 -7.92
N ASP A 96 11.63 -18.48 -9.19
CA ASP A 96 12.10 -19.27 -10.34
C ASP A 96 12.38 -18.42 -11.60
N GLY A 97 12.10 -17.13 -11.58
CA GLY A 97 12.34 -16.22 -12.70
C GLY A 97 11.41 -16.42 -13.90
N ASP A 98 10.38 -17.26 -13.79
CA ASP A 98 9.45 -17.53 -14.89
C ASP A 98 8.39 -16.43 -15.01
N PHE A 99 8.71 -15.39 -15.79
CA PHE A 99 7.81 -14.27 -16.06
C PHE A 99 6.53 -14.65 -16.81
N SER A 100 6.41 -15.86 -17.37
CA SER A 100 5.14 -16.32 -17.95
C SER A 100 4.02 -16.39 -16.90
N LYS A 101 4.41 -16.54 -15.62
CA LYS A 101 3.50 -16.55 -14.46
C LYS A 101 2.89 -15.19 -14.14
N LEU A 102 3.37 -14.09 -14.72
CA LEU A 102 2.70 -12.79 -14.58
C LEU A 102 1.23 -12.84 -15.04
N LYS A 103 0.91 -13.68 -16.04
CA LYS A 103 -0.47 -13.88 -16.51
C LYS A 103 -1.39 -14.36 -15.39
N SER A 104 -0.89 -15.17 -14.46
CA SER A 104 -1.65 -15.64 -13.30
C SER A 104 -1.96 -14.55 -12.27
N THR A 105 -1.30 -13.38 -12.35
CA THR A 105 -1.57 -12.23 -11.49
C THR A 105 -2.76 -11.41 -12.00
N LEU A 106 -3.15 -11.56 -13.27
CA LEU A 106 -4.23 -10.77 -13.88
C LEU A 106 -5.59 -10.89 -13.15
N PRO A 107 -6.07 -12.07 -12.73
CA PRO A 107 -7.33 -12.16 -11.99
C PRO A 107 -7.28 -11.42 -10.64
N ILE A 108 -6.14 -11.47 -9.94
CA ILE A 108 -5.92 -10.75 -8.67
C ILE A 108 -5.92 -9.26 -8.93
N PHE A 109 -5.22 -8.81 -9.97
CA PHE A 109 -5.18 -7.42 -10.38
C PHE A 109 -6.58 -6.88 -10.72
N TYR A 110 -7.36 -7.58 -11.56
CA TYR A 110 -8.71 -7.16 -11.92
C TYR A 110 -9.66 -7.16 -10.73
N GLY A 111 -9.61 -8.19 -9.89
CA GLY A 111 -10.42 -8.25 -8.67
C GLY A 111 -10.13 -7.07 -7.73
N TYR A 112 -8.85 -6.76 -7.54
CA TYR A 112 -8.45 -5.60 -6.74
C TYR A 112 -8.88 -4.28 -7.41
N LEU A 113 -8.68 -4.13 -8.71
CA LEU A 113 -9.03 -2.91 -9.44
C LEU A 113 -10.53 -2.61 -9.33
N ILE A 114 -11.39 -3.61 -9.56
CA ILE A 114 -12.85 -3.47 -9.39
C ILE A 114 -13.19 -3.08 -7.95
N GLY A 115 -12.64 -3.79 -6.97
CA GLY A 115 -12.85 -3.49 -5.56
C GLY A 115 -12.38 -2.09 -5.16
N SER A 116 -11.24 -1.65 -5.70
CA SER A 116 -10.67 -0.32 -5.48
C SER A 116 -11.54 0.77 -6.08
N THR A 117 -11.95 0.64 -7.34
CA THR A 117 -12.82 1.62 -8.02
C THR A 117 -14.11 1.87 -7.24
N ILE A 118 -14.65 0.85 -6.57
CA ILE A 118 -15.85 0.97 -5.71
C ILE A 118 -15.49 1.49 -4.30
N GLY A 119 -14.37 1.05 -3.72
CA GLY A 119 -13.97 1.35 -2.34
C GLY A 119 -13.34 2.74 -2.14
N GLN A 120 -12.60 3.26 -3.12
CA GLN A 120 -11.97 4.59 -3.03
C GLN A 120 -12.99 5.73 -2.91
N PRO A 121 -14.15 5.69 -3.61
CA PRO A 121 -15.26 6.61 -3.35
C PRO A 121 -15.75 6.66 -1.90
N LEU A 122 -15.74 5.53 -1.18
CA LEU A 122 -16.11 5.47 0.24
C LEU A 122 -15.02 6.11 1.11
N ARG A 123 -13.75 5.83 0.82
CA ARG A 123 -12.61 6.45 1.50
C ARG A 123 -12.60 7.97 1.33
N TRP A 124 -12.92 8.46 0.14
CA TRP A 124 -13.12 9.89 -0.10
C TRP A 124 -14.16 10.49 0.86
N ASN A 125 -15.32 9.83 1.00
CA ASN A 125 -16.39 10.33 1.85
C ASN A 125 -15.99 10.35 3.33
N ILE A 126 -15.25 9.33 3.80
CA ILE A 126 -14.72 9.26 5.16
C ILE A 126 -13.76 10.43 5.41
N ASN A 127 -12.84 10.66 4.48
CA ASN A 127 -11.87 11.74 4.60
C ASN A 127 -12.53 13.13 4.54
N GLU A 128 -13.53 13.31 3.67
CA GLU A 128 -14.31 14.55 3.60
C GLU A 128 -15.10 14.81 4.89
N LYS A 129 -15.64 13.75 5.52
CA LYS A 129 -16.31 13.85 6.82
C LYS A 129 -15.34 14.30 7.91
N ARG A 130 -14.19 13.62 8.05
CA ARG A 130 -13.14 13.99 9.01
C ARG A 130 -12.66 15.42 8.80
N TYR A 131 -12.46 15.84 7.55
CA TYR A 131 -12.07 17.22 7.24
C TYR A 131 -13.09 18.22 7.74
N LYS A 132 -14.38 18.01 7.45
CA LYS A 132 -15.46 18.90 7.89
C LYS A 132 -15.56 18.99 9.41
N GLU A 133 -15.37 17.87 10.11
CA GLU A 133 -15.36 17.83 11.58
C GLU A 133 -14.19 18.63 12.16
N LEU A 134 -12.98 18.45 11.61
CA LEU A 134 -11.79 19.17 12.07
C LEU A 134 -11.85 20.66 11.77
N THR A 135 -12.36 21.06 10.61
CA THR A 135 -12.46 22.50 10.26
C THR A 135 -13.60 23.21 10.98
N LYS A 136 -14.69 22.51 11.34
CA LYS A 136 -15.78 23.10 12.15
C LYS A 136 -15.32 23.50 13.56
N ASN A 137 -14.30 22.85 14.09
CA ASN A 137 -13.76 23.14 15.42
C ASN A 137 -12.65 24.21 15.39
N ILE A 138 -12.33 24.75 14.21
CA ILE A 138 -11.29 25.77 13.99
C ILE A 138 -11.91 27.16 13.70
N GLU A 139 -13.20 27.21 13.34
CA GLU A 139 -14.02 28.44 13.32
C GLU A 139 -14.60 28.75 14.70
#